data_AF-A0A7C4ITM6-F1
#
_entry.id   AF-A0A7C4ITM6-F1
#
_cell.length_a   1.000
_cell.length_b   1.000
_cell.length_c   1.000
_cell.angle_alpha   90.00
_cell.angle_beta   90.00
_cell.angle_gamma   90.00
#
_symmetry.space_group_name_H-M   'P 1'
#
loop_
_entity.id
_entity.type
_entity.pdbx_description
1 polymer ?
#
loop_
_entity_poly.entity_id
_entity_poly.type
_entity_poly.pdbx_seq_one_letter_code
_entity_poly.pdbx_strand_id
1 'polypeptide(L)'
;MGQTAATRRPGRGQGHAACSDRQGKREVGDGVGFGNCILSNQAPQFGADDLREAFGMRRPTPSCRLCHAGFTLVELLVVLAITSLLLSLLLPAVSMVRESARRSQCGNNLRQLGLAIFSYEQHSGVLPPSGLVQKRPDRWYDARSGVMISWMVLILPHIEQQNLFAQFDLGKSSLEQQRGPDGVEPQQIQWPGLLCPSDSSRGRYFEHPTLTRGKRFAKGNYAAFVSPYHVDEQLRYPGVITAAGQSTARILDGASNTLMLSEVRVRDDPRDARGAWVLPWTGTTQLAFDMHPQWWLSADVYRAASFSVGVTQTPNCRGPNVDMLYDCPNMAEAQLDDMPCGIWQPQGEWFFQSAAPRSRHPGGVNVLFADGRLGFLPDDVDEYAMAYLISVNDKQPVNVTGLLP
;
A
#
# COMPACT_ATOMS: atom_id res chain seq x y z
N MET A 1 -4.66 79.01 -19.60
CA MET A 1 -5.45 79.42 -20.77
C MET A 1 -5.77 78.14 -21.54
N GLY A 2 -6.93 77.55 -21.34
CA GLY A 2 -8.19 77.97 -21.98
C GLY A 2 -8.55 76.88 -23.00
N GLN A 3 -9.56 76.07 -22.66
CA GLN A 3 -10.78 75.92 -23.47
C GLN A 3 -10.66 74.85 -24.59
N THR A 4 -11.22 73.65 -24.39
CA THR A 4 -12.63 73.19 -24.48
C THR A 4 -13.03 72.71 -25.87
N ALA A 5 -13.57 71.48 -25.87
CA ALA A 5 -14.68 70.96 -26.70
C ALA A 5 -14.43 70.87 -28.24
N ALA A 6 -15.09 70.02 -29.03
CA ALA A 6 -16.31 69.27 -28.86
C ALA A 6 -16.40 68.14 -29.93
N THR A 7 -17.02 67.02 -29.55
CA THR A 7 -18.07 66.27 -30.27
C THR A 7 -18.01 66.10 -31.81
N ARG A 8 -18.09 64.83 -32.28
CA ARG A 8 -19.27 64.27 -33.00
C ARG A 8 -19.05 62.80 -33.43
N ARG A 9 -20.06 61.96 -33.12
CA ARG A 9 -20.37 60.62 -33.64
C ARG A 9 -21.03 60.72 -35.05
N PRO A 10 -21.52 59.64 -35.70
CA PRO A 10 -21.20 58.20 -35.67
C PRO A 10 -21.05 57.60 -37.10
N GLY A 11 -20.77 56.30 -37.22
CA GLY A 11 -21.03 55.55 -38.45
C GLY A 11 -20.59 54.10 -38.34
N ARG A 12 -21.55 53.19 -38.11
CA ARG A 12 -21.34 51.74 -38.02
C ARG A 12 -21.79 51.12 -39.34
N GLY A 13 -20.86 50.50 -40.07
CA GLY A 13 -21.12 49.70 -41.26
C GLY A 13 -20.73 48.25 -41.00
N GLN A 14 -21.68 47.35 -41.25
CA GLN A 14 -21.60 45.90 -41.13
C GLN A 14 -20.82 45.27 -42.30
N GLY A 15 -20.39 44.01 -42.13
CA GLY A 15 -19.97 43.13 -43.22
C GLY A 15 -18.86 42.19 -42.77
N HIS A 16 -19.18 41.02 -42.21
CA HIS A 16 -19.45 39.74 -42.89
C HIS A 16 -18.20 38.93 -43.27
N ALA A 17 -18.33 37.63 -43.02
CA ALA A 17 -17.56 36.50 -43.55
C ALA A 17 -16.13 36.35 -43.01
N ALA A 18 -15.53 35.17 -42.93
CA ALA A 18 -15.92 33.76 -42.98
C ALA A 18 -14.57 33.05 -42.82
N CYS A 19 -14.53 31.96 -42.06
CA CYS A 19 -13.31 31.18 -41.88
C CYS A 19 -13.16 30.22 -43.08
N SER A 20 -12.04 30.32 -43.80
CA SER A 20 -11.57 29.27 -44.71
C SER A 20 -10.06 29.14 -44.60
N ASP A 21 -9.68 27.89 -44.41
CA ASP A 21 -8.35 27.32 -44.31
C ASP A 21 -7.42 27.73 -45.46
N ARG A 22 -6.17 28.08 -45.13
CA ARG A 22 -5.04 28.03 -46.07
C ARG A 22 -3.73 27.74 -45.35
N GLN A 23 -3.15 26.61 -45.72
CA GLN A 23 -1.75 26.25 -45.53
C GLN A 23 -0.80 27.37 -45.99
N GLY A 24 0.27 27.62 -45.23
CA GLY A 24 1.30 28.54 -45.66
C GLY A 24 2.46 28.68 -44.67
N LYS A 25 3.55 27.98 -44.97
CA LYS A 25 4.93 28.14 -44.46
C LYS A 25 5.29 29.59 -44.08
N ARG A 26 5.96 29.79 -42.92
CA ARG A 26 7.31 30.39 -42.78
C ARG A 26 7.68 30.63 -41.31
N GLU A 27 8.82 30.03 -40.95
CA GLU A 27 9.96 30.55 -40.15
C GLU A 27 9.79 31.69 -39.14
N VAL A 28 10.28 31.38 -37.92
CA VAL A 28 11.22 32.13 -37.07
C VAL A 28 10.79 33.51 -36.53
N GLY A 29 10.83 33.64 -35.20
CA GLY A 29 10.90 34.94 -34.53
C GLY A 29 10.54 34.87 -33.05
N ASP A 30 11.55 35.06 -32.21
CA ASP A 30 11.52 35.13 -30.76
C ASP A 30 10.52 36.16 -30.18
N GLY A 31 10.07 35.87 -28.95
CA GLY A 31 10.05 36.90 -27.92
C GLY A 31 8.70 37.52 -27.52
N VAL A 32 8.33 37.19 -26.27
CA VAL A 32 7.77 38.09 -25.23
C VAL A 32 6.32 38.58 -25.38
N GLY A 33 5.52 38.35 -24.33
CA GLY A 33 4.41 39.25 -23.99
C GLY A 33 3.20 38.59 -23.34
N PHE A 34 3.27 38.27 -22.05
CA PHE A 34 2.08 38.06 -21.22
C PHE A 34 1.33 39.39 -21.05
N GLY A 35 0.29 39.59 -21.86
CA GLY A 35 -0.65 40.70 -21.74
C GLY A 35 -1.93 40.25 -21.02
N ASN A 36 -2.05 40.63 -19.75
CA ASN A 36 -3.30 40.56 -18.98
C ASN A 36 -4.37 41.45 -19.62
N CYS A 37 -5.44 40.86 -20.16
CA CYS A 37 -6.66 41.58 -20.50
C CYS A 37 -7.75 41.29 -19.46
N ILE A 38 -7.98 42.28 -18.60
CA ILE A 38 -9.12 42.42 -17.70
C ILE A 38 -10.39 42.47 -18.55
N LEU A 39 -11.22 41.43 -18.48
CA LEU A 39 -12.55 41.45 -19.08
C LEU A 39 -13.54 42.13 -18.14
N SER A 40 -13.88 43.35 -18.52
CA SER A 40 -14.98 44.15 -18.01
C SER A 40 -16.31 43.40 -18.11
N ASN A 41 -16.94 43.19 -16.96
CA ASN A 41 -18.36 42.84 -16.82
C ASN A 41 -19.23 43.95 -17.42
N GLN A 42 -19.87 43.69 -18.57
CA GLN A 42 -21.08 44.39 -19.00
C GLN A 42 -21.79 43.59 -20.10
N ALA A 43 -22.87 42.91 -19.72
CA ALA A 43 -23.81 42.28 -20.63
C ALA A 43 -24.74 43.35 -21.25
N PRO A 44 -24.90 43.42 -22.58
CA PRO A 44 -25.90 44.30 -23.19
C PRO A 44 -27.29 43.66 -23.10
N GLN A 45 -28.23 44.40 -22.52
CA GLN A 45 -29.65 44.06 -22.47
C GLN A 45 -30.28 44.27 -23.87
N PHE A 46 -30.85 43.21 -24.45
CA PHE A 46 -31.68 43.30 -25.64
C PHE A 46 -33.13 42.90 -25.29
N GLY A 47 -34.04 43.81 -25.62
CA GLY A 47 -35.48 43.72 -25.36
C GLY A 47 -36.19 42.68 -26.23
N ALA A 48 -37.32 42.21 -25.73
CA ALA A 48 -37.97 40.96 -26.09
C ALA A 48 -38.82 40.97 -27.39
N ASP A 49 -38.74 42.01 -28.23
CA ASP A 49 -39.71 42.20 -29.30
C ASP A 49 -39.20 41.98 -30.73
N ASP A 50 -37.94 41.56 -30.93
CA ASP A 50 -37.30 41.57 -32.25
C ASP A 50 -36.84 40.19 -32.79
N LEU A 51 -37.62 39.13 -32.52
CA LEU A 51 -37.34 37.76 -33.02
C LEU A 51 -38.56 37.03 -33.61
N ARG A 52 -39.55 37.77 -34.16
CA ARG A 52 -40.80 37.16 -34.67
C ARG A 52 -40.94 37.04 -36.19
N GLU A 53 -39.98 37.47 -37.00
CA GLU A 53 -40.14 37.47 -38.49
C GLU A 53 -39.10 36.68 -39.31
N ALA A 54 -38.24 35.85 -38.72
CA ALA A 54 -37.19 35.14 -39.49
C ALA A 54 -37.38 33.63 -39.68
N PHE A 55 -38.37 32.99 -39.05
CA PHE A 55 -38.60 31.55 -39.21
C PHE A 55 -40.08 31.24 -39.44
N GLY A 56 -40.40 30.81 -40.66
CA GLY A 56 -41.74 30.44 -41.10
C GLY A 56 -42.38 29.37 -40.21
N MET A 57 -43.33 29.79 -39.38
CA MET A 57 -44.24 28.91 -38.66
C MET A 57 -45.15 28.17 -39.64
N ARG A 58 -44.79 26.92 -39.97
CA ARG A 58 -45.79 25.93 -40.37
C ARG A 58 -46.65 25.59 -39.16
N ARG A 59 -47.97 25.57 -39.35
CA ARG A 59 -48.96 25.21 -38.34
C ARG A 59 -48.60 23.84 -37.72
N PRO A 60 -48.63 23.66 -36.39
CA PRO A 60 -48.55 22.32 -35.81
C PRO A 60 -49.80 21.55 -36.22
N THR A 61 -49.61 20.42 -36.91
CA THR A 61 -50.63 19.38 -36.96
C THR A 61 -50.84 18.85 -35.53
N PRO A 62 -52.08 18.46 -35.15
CA PRO A 62 -52.30 17.85 -33.85
C PRO A 62 -51.58 16.51 -33.84
N SER A 63 -50.42 16.46 -33.18
CA SER A 63 -49.80 15.22 -32.77
C SER A 63 -50.82 14.45 -31.95
N CYS A 64 -51.24 13.30 -32.47
CA CYS A 64 -52.01 12.30 -31.75
C CYS A 64 -51.36 12.12 -30.38
N ARG A 65 -52.09 12.40 -29.30
CA ARG A 65 -51.60 12.17 -27.93
C ARG A 65 -51.21 10.71 -27.87
N LEU A 66 -49.92 10.42 -27.75
CA LEU A 66 -49.48 9.12 -27.28
C LEU A 66 -50.24 8.87 -25.99
N CYS A 67 -51.16 7.91 -26.06
CA CYS A 67 -51.93 7.44 -24.94
C CYS A 67 -50.91 6.98 -23.90
N HIS A 68 -50.68 7.79 -22.87
CA HIS A 68 -49.95 7.34 -21.70
C HIS A 68 -50.87 6.32 -21.05
N ALA A 69 -50.58 5.03 -21.25
CA ALA A 69 -51.20 3.98 -20.48
C ALA A 69 -50.91 4.30 -19.00
N GLY A 70 -51.96 4.66 -18.26
CA GLY A 70 -51.85 4.93 -16.84
C GLY A 70 -51.42 3.65 -16.15
N PHE A 71 -50.25 3.68 -15.51
CA PHE A 71 -49.74 2.56 -14.76
C PHE A 71 -50.61 2.35 -13.52
N THR A 72 -51.10 1.13 -13.31
CA THR A 72 -51.94 0.84 -12.15
C THR A 72 -51.07 0.77 -10.90
N LEU A 73 -51.65 1.12 -9.74
CA LEU A 73 -50.95 1.06 -8.45
C LEU A 73 -50.40 -0.35 -8.17
N VAL A 74 -51.10 -1.39 -8.62
CA VAL A 74 -50.68 -2.79 -8.46
C VAL A 74 -49.43 -3.09 -9.30
N GLU A 75 -49.37 -2.63 -10.56
CA GLU A 75 -48.19 -2.85 -11.41
C GLU A 75 -46.94 -2.16 -10.82
N LEU A 76 -47.11 -0.98 -10.20
CA LEU A 76 -46.01 -0.30 -9.51
C LEU A 76 -45.53 -1.04 -8.28
N LEU A 77 -46.45 -1.56 -7.46
CA LEU A 77 -46.08 -2.34 -6.29
C LEU A 77 -45.34 -3.62 -6.67
N VAL A 78 -45.74 -4.31 -7.74
CA VAL A 78 -45.06 -5.53 -8.21
C VAL A 78 -43.64 -5.21 -8.70
N VAL A 79 -43.45 -4.13 -9.45
CA VAL A 79 -42.12 -3.74 -9.94
C VAL A 79 -41.19 -3.34 -8.79
N LEU A 80 -41.70 -2.57 -7.82
CA LEU A 80 -40.93 -2.22 -6.63
C LEU A 80 -40.61 -3.45 -5.77
N ALA A 81 -41.54 -4.41 -5.65
CA ALA A 81 -41.30 -5.66 -4.94
C ALA A 81 -40.22 -6.52 -5.62
N ILE A 82 -40.27 -6.66 -6.95
CA ILE A 82 -39.26 -7.44 -7.70
C ILE A 82 -37.90 -6.74 -7.67
N THR A 83 -37.84 -5.44 -7.91
CA THR A 83 -36.56 -4.69 -7.90
C THR A 83 -35.92 -4.68 -6.51
N SER A 84 -36.69 -4.51 -5.44
CA SER A 84 -36.17 -4.59 -4.08
C SER A 84 -35.68 -5.99 -3.71
N LEU A 85 -36.38 -7.05 -4.15
CA LEU A 85 -35.92 -8.43 -3.99
C LEU A 85 -34.60 -8.67 -4.72
N LEU A 86 -34.48 -8.25 -5.98
CA LEU A 86 -33.26 -8.40 -6.77
C LEU A 86 -32.09 -7.63 -6.14
N LEU A 87 -32.32 -6.38 -5.71
CA LEU A 87 -31.28 -5.58 -5.05
C LEU A 87 -30.84 -6.19 -3.71
N SER A 88 -31.78 -6.74 -2.94
CA SER A 88 -31.48 -7.44 -1.68
C SER A 88 -30.57 -8.65 -1.90
N LEU A 89 -30.78 -9.40 -2.99
CA LEU A 89 -29.93 -10.54 -3.36
C LEU A 89 -28.57 -10.12 -3.93
N LEU A 90 -28.48 -8.95 -4.58
CA LEU A 90 -27.24 -8.45 -5.20
C LEU A 90 -26.30 -7.75 -4.22
N LEU A 91 -26.81 -7.07 -3.19
CA LEU A 91 -26.00 -6.33 -2.21
C LEU A 91 -24.89 -7.16 -1.52
N PRO A 92 -25.17 -8.36 -0.96
CA PRO A 92 -24.11 -9.17 -0.34
C PRO A 92 -23.13 -9.71 -1.39
N ALA A 93 -23.57 -9.96 -2.62
CA ALA A 93 -22.68 -10.39 -3.69
C ALA A 93 -21.70 -9.29 -4.11
N VAL A 94 -22.15 -8.03 -4.16
CA VAL A 94 -21.29 -6.89 -4.55
C VAL A 94 -20.18 -6.63 -3.53
N SER A 95 -20.42 -6.83 -2.23
CA SER A 95 -19.37 -6.64 -1.22
C SER A 95 -18.28 -7.71 -1.31
N MET A 96 -18.65 -8.98 -1.53
CA MET A 96 -17.69 -10.08 -1.74
C MET A 96 -16.86 -9.88 -3.00
N VAL A 97 -17.48 -9.46 -4.12
CA VAL A 97 -16.76 -9.18 -5.37
C VAL A 97 -15.76 -8.04 -5.19
N ARG A 98 -16.15 -6.97 -4.50
CA ARG A 98 -15.25 -5.84 -4.22
C ARG A 98 -14.04 -6.28 -3.39
N GLU A 99 -14.25 -7.13 -2.38
CA GLU A 99 -13.14 -7.62 -1.57
C GLU A 99 -12.22 -8.56 -2.37
N SER A 100 -12.78 -9.44 -3.20
CA SER A 100 -11.97 -10.26 -4.10
C SER A 100 -11.09 -9.41 -5.02
N ALA A 101 -11.62 -8.31 -5.58
CA ALA A 101 -10.83 -7.41 -6.41
C ALA A 101 -9.72 -6.69 -5.61
N ARG A 102 -10.03 -6.22 -4.39
CA ARG A 102 -9.02 -5.61 -3.51
C ARG A 102 -7.93 -6.60 -3.12
N ARG A 103 -8.29 -7.84 -2.77
CA ARG A 103 -7.35 -8.92 -2.48
C ARG A 103 -6.46 -9.24 -3.68
N SER A 104 -7.02 -9.32 -4.88
CA SER A 104 -6.22 -9.50 -6.11
C SER A 104 -5.23 -8.35 -6.32
N GLN A 105 -5.61 -7.11 -5.99
CA GLN A 105 -4.69 -5.97 -6.05
C GLN A 105 -3.58 -6.08 -5.01
N CYS A 106 -3.87 -6.44 -3.76
CA CYS A 106 -2.84 -6.61 -2.74
C CYS A 106 -1.89 -7.78 -3.08
N GLY A 107 -2.42 -8.88 -3.62
CA GLY A 107 -1.62 -9.98 -4.16
C GLY A 107 -0.75 -9.58 -5.36
N ASN A 108 -1.24 -8.71 -6.25
CA ASN A 108 -0.44 -8.18 -7.36
C ASN A 108 0.70 -7.28 -6.88
N ASN A 109 0.45 -6.45 -5.87
CA ASN A 109 1.48 -5.64 -5.22
C ASN A 109 2.58 -6.54 -4.60
N LEU A 110 2.21 -7.61 -3.90
CA LEU A 110 3.17 -8.62 -3.40
C LEU A 110 4.02 -9.21 -4.53
N ARG A 111 3.39 -9.61 -5.66
CA ARG A 111 4.13 -10.13 -6.82
C ARG A 111 5.12 -9.12 -7.38
N GLN A 112 4.74 -7.84 -7.49
CA GLN A 112 5.65 -6.78 -7.95
C GLN A 112 6.83 -6.60 -7.01
N LEU A 113 6.61 -6.64 -5.69
CA LEU A 113 7.69 -6.60 -4.70
C LEU A 113 8.62 -7.82 -4.82
N GLY A 114 8.06 -9.01 -5.03
CA GLY A 114 8.82 -10.23 -5.29
C GLY A 114 9.70 -10.15 -6.53
N LEU A 115 9.14 -9.70 -7.65
CA LEU A 115 9.91 -9.47 -8.88
C LEU A 115 11.05 -8.47 -8.68
N ALA A 116 10.81 -7.43 -7.89
CA ALA A 116 11.84 -6.44 -7.56
C ALA A 116 12.96 -7.02 -6.68
N ILE A 117 12.62 -7.91 -5.74
CA ILE A 117 13.59 -8.65 -4.93
C ILE A 117 14.46 -9.55 -5.81
N PHE A 118 13.88 -10.30 -6.74
CA PHE A 118 14.66 -11.14 -7.66
C PHE A 118 15.50 -10.31 -8.63
N SER A 119 14.97 -9.17 -9.10
CA SER A 119 15.76 -8.22 -9.88
C SER A 119 16.95 -7.69 -9.07
N TYR A 120 16.74 -7.32 -7.80
CA TYR A 120 17.83 -6.93 -6.91
C TYR A 120 18.88 -8.03 -6.76
N GLU A 121 18.45 -9.28 -6.58
CA GLU A 121 19.34 -10.45 -6.48
C GLU A 121 20.16 -10.65 -7.76
N GLN A 122 19.55 -10.55 -8.94
CA GLN A 122 20.25 -10.65 -10.22
C GLN A 122 21.36 -9.60 -10.37
N HIS A 123 21.15 -8.39 -9.84
CA HIS A 123 22.15 -7.32 -9.91
C HIS A 123 23.20 -7.40 -8.79
N SER A 124 22.82 -7.84 -7.58
CA SER A 124 23.67 -7.80 -6.39
C SER A 124 24.31 -9.15 -6.05
N GLY A 125 23.87 -10.24 -6.68
CA GLY A 125 24.31 -11.61 -6.43
C GLY A 125 23.73 -12.27 -5.17
N VAL A 126 22.95 -11.53 -4.38
CA VAL A 126 22.30 -11.99 -3.14
C VAL A 126 20.95 -11.30 -2.98
N LEU A 127 20.02 -11.95 -2.29
CA LEU A 127 18.76 -11.35 -1.86
C LEU A 127 19.04 -10.12 -0.97
N PRO A 128 18.15 -9.11 -0.99
CA PRO A 128 18.35 -7.91 -0.20
C PRO A 128 18.40 -8.26 1.29
N PRO A 129 19.28 -7.60 2.06
CA PRO A 129 19.26 -7.76 3.51
C PRO A 129 17.93 -7.24 4.08
N SER A 130 17.42 -7.87 5.13
CA SER A 130 16.17 -7.46 5.82
C SER A 130 16.19 -6.00 6.29
N GLY A 131 17.39 -5.50 6.61
CA GLY A 131 17.68 -4.08 6.74
C GLY A 131 19.18 -3.81 6.82
N LEU A 132 19.58 -2.61 6.42
CA LEU A 132 20.91 -2.06 6.65
C LEU A 132 21.04 -1.67 8.12
N VAL A 133 21.55 -2.59 8.93
CA VAL A 133 21.82 -2.39 10.36
C VAL A 133 23.31 -2.57 10.66
N GLN A 134 23.72 -2.28 11.89
CA GLN A 134 25.10 -2.55 12.30
C GLN A 134 25.33 -4.06 12.38
N LYS A 135 26.29 -4.57 11.60
CA LYS A 135 26.70 -5.98 11.68
C LYS A 135 27.45 -6.20 13.01
N ARG A 136 26.98 -7.12 13.84
CA ARG A 136 27.66 -7.53 15.07
C ARG A 136 28.29 -8.93 14.93
N PRO A 137 29.45 -9.20 15.55
CA PRO A 137 30.12 -10.49 15.46
C PRO A 137 29.37 -11.65 16.14
N ASP A 138 28.51 -11.34 17.11
CA ASP A 138 27.88 -12.28 18.03
C ASP A 138 26.59 -12.92 17.48
N ARG A 139 26.28 -12.75 16.19
CA ARG A 139 25.05 -13.21 15.49
C ARG A 139 23.75 -12.59 15.98
N TRP A 140 23.78 -11.67 16.94
CA TRP A 140 22.59 -10.95 17.41
C TRP A 140 22.21 -9.84 16.45
N TYR A 141 20.91 -9.76 16.13
CA TYR A 141 20.35 -8.73 15.28
C TYR A 141 19.71 -7.61 16.10
N ASP A 142 20.08 -6.36 15.82
CA ASP A 142 19.46 -5.16 16.42
C ASP A 142 18.93 -4.26 15.30
N ALA A 143 17.60 -4.27 15.14
CA ALA A 143 16.86 -3.53 14.12
C ALA A 143 17.03 -1.99 14.22
N ARG A 144 17.48 -1.47 15.37
CA ARG A 144 17.69 -0.03 15.59
C ARG A 144 19.15 0.38 15.54
N SER A 145 20.04 -0.52 15.17
CA SER A 145 21.46 -0.21 15.07
C SER A 145 21.83 0.30 13.67
N GLY A 146 22.85 1.16 13.59
CA GLY A 146 23.40 1.63 12.32
C GLY A 146 22.44 2.50 11.49
N VAL A 147 22.33 2.17 10.20
CA VAL A 147 21.62 2.97 9.19
C VAL A 147 20.10 2.81 9.31
N MET A 148 19.60 1.67 9.80
CA MET A 148 18.16 1.41 10.01
C MET A 148 17.31 1.63 8.74
N ILE A 149 17.79 1.14 7.60
CA ILE A 149 17.07 1.21 6.32
C ILE A 149 16.56 -0.18 5.92
N SER A 150 15.27 -0.28 5.64
CA SER A 150 14.56 -1.49 5.22
C SER A 150 14.97 -1.99 3.83
N TRP A 151 14.83 -3.30 3.61
CA TRP A 151 14.94 -3.94 2.30
C TRP A 151 14.10 -3.26 1.22
N MET A 152 12.96 -2.66 1.60
CA MET A 152 12.07 -1.96 0.68
C MET A 152 12.73 -0.75 0.01
N VAL A 153 13.64 -0.05 0.70
CA VAL A 153 14.39 1.06 0.10
C VAL A 153 15.37 0.52 -0.95
N LEU A 154 15.99 -0.64 -0.69
CA LEU A 154 16.99 -1.24 -1.58
C LEU A 154 16.39 -1.70 -2.90
N ILE A 155 15.12 -2.09 -2.90
CA ILE A 155 14.43 -2.54 -4.11
C ILE A 155 13.81 -1.39 -4.92
N LEU A 156 13.81 -0.14 -4.44
CA LEU A 156 13.21 1.01 -5.14
C LEU A 156 13.66 1.15 -6.62
N PRO A 157 14.96 0.96 -6.98
CA PRO A 157 15.38 1.01 -8.37
C PRO A 157 14.78 -0.09 -9.26
N HIS A 158 14.31 -1.18 -8.64
CA HIS A 158 13.76 -2.37 -9.30
C HIS A 158 12.22 -2.33 -9.43
N ILE A 159 11.59 -1.22 -9.02
CA ILE A 159 10.14 -0.95 -9.11
C ILE A 159 9.86 0.44 -9.72
N GLU A 160 10.77 0.92 -10.56
CA GLU A 160 10.64 2.23 -11.23
C GLU A 160 10.55 3.43 -10.26
N GLN A 161 11.15 3.30 -9.07
CA GLN A 161 11.23 4.37 -8.06
C GLN A 161 12.67 4.93 -7.93
N GLN A 162 13.40 5.07 -9.03
CA GLN A 162 14.79 5.58 -9.03
C GLN A 162 14.89 7.00 -8.46
N ASN A 163 13.92 7.86 -8.74
CA ASN A 163 13.87 9.23 -8.22
C ASN A 163 13.70 9.28 -6.69
N LEU A 164 12.96 8.33 -6.13
CA LEU A 164 12.80 8.21 -4.68
C LEU A 164 14.07 7.62 -4.06
N PHE A 165 14.65 6.60 -4.70
CA PHE A 165 15.90 6.00 -4.24
C PHE A 165 17.05 7.02 -4.16
N ALA A 166 17.17 7.89 -5.18
CA ALA A 166 18.21 8.93 -5.23
C ALA A 166 18.13 9.95 -4.08
N GLN A 167 17.01 10.03 -3.37
CA GLN A 167 16.85 10.90 -2.19
C GLN A 167 17.37 10.25 -0.90
N PHE A 168 17.53 8.93 -0.86
CA PHE A 168 18.05 8.22 0.30
C PHE A 168 19.58 8.22 0.30
N ASP A 169 20.17 8.66 1.40
CA ASP A 169 21.58 8.51 1.69
C ASP A 169 21.78 7.23 2.53
N LEU A 170 22.21 6.15 1.88
CA LEU A 170 22.44 4.85 2.54
C LEU A 170 23.61 4.85 3.54
N GLY A 171 24.39 5.94 3.62
CA GLY A 171 25.41 6.15 4.64
C GLY A 171 24.88 6.77 5.93
N LYS A 172 23.63 7.27 5.94
CA LYS A 172 23.01 7.94 7.09
C LYS A 172 21.85 7.13 7.66
N SER A 173 21.62 7.28 8.96
CA SER A 173 20.45 6.69 9.60
C SER A 173 19.15 7.11 8.88
N SER A 174 18.13 6.26 8.86
CA SER A 174 16.78 6.61 8.43
C SER A 174 16.20 7.79 9.25
N LEU A 175 16.71 8.01 10.46
CA LEU A 175 16.38 9.15 11.32
C LEU A 175 17.12 10.44 10.92
N GLU A 176 18.09 10.38 10.02
CA GLU A 176 19.01 11.48 9.66
C GLU A 176 18.98 11.80 8.16
N GLN A 177 18.04 11.21 7.43
CA GLN A 177 17.77 11.54 6.03
C GLN A 177 17.39 13.01 5.87
N GLN A 178 17.82 13.60 4.76
CA GLN A 178 17.55 15.01 4.44
C GLN A 178 16.29 15.13 3.58
N ARG A 179 15.72 16.34 3.53
CA ARG A 179 14.59 16.64 2.67
C ARG A 179 15.03 16.55 1.20
N GLY A 180 14.19 15.93 0.38
CA GLY A 180 14.35 15.91 -1.07
C GLY A 180 14.04 17.27 -1.71
N PRO A 181 14.09 17.35 -3.06
CA PRO A 181 13.83 18.59 -3.81
C PRO A 181 12.48 19.25 -3.49
N ASP A 182 11.47 18.44 -3.18
CA ASP A 182 10.10 18.89 -2.87
C ASP A 182 9.94 19.38 -1.42
N GLY A 183 11.03 19.43 -0.64
CA GLY A 183 11.01 19.85 0.76
C GLY A 183 10.45 18.80 1.74
N VAL A 184 10.12 17.60 1.25
CA VAL A 184 9.63 16.45 2.00
C VAL A 184 10.78 15.45 2.22
N GLU A 185 10.85 14.84 3.39
CA GLU A 185 11.84 13.79 3.64
C GLU A 185 11.42 12.48 2.96
N PRO A 186 12.35 11.70 2.39
CA PRO A 186 12.02 10.56 1.52
C PRO A 186 11.23 9.47 2.26
N GLN A 187 11.46 9.28 3.56
CA GLN A 187 10.71 8.33 4.38
C GLN A 187 9.23 8.69 4.59
N GLN A 188 8.81 9.93 4.30
CA GLN A 188 7.41 10.36 4.37
C GLN A 188 6.64 10.07 3.08
N ILE A 189 7.34 9.69 2.00
CA ILE A 189 6.71 9.45 0.71
C ILE A 189 5.94 8.13 0.77
N GLN A 190 4.65 8.18 0.41
CA GLN A 190 3.80 7.01 0.24
C GLN A 190 3.79 6.59 -1.21
N TRP A 191 4.35 5.42 -1.50
CA TRP A 191 4.29 4.81 -2.82
C TRP A 191 3.05 3.91 -2.93
N PRO A 192 2.16 4.09 -3.94
CA PRO A 192 0.94 3.31 -4.08
C PRO A 192 1.13 1.79 -4.14
N GLY A 193 2.28 1.30 -4.62
CA GLY A 193 2.58 -0.14 -4.67
C GLY A 193 2.72 -0.80 -3.30
N LEU A 194 2.93 -0.03 -2.22
CA LEU A 194 2.96 -0.54 -0.85
C LEU A 194 1.59 -0.49 -0.15
N LEU A 195 0.56 0.05 -0.80
CA LEU A 195 -0.75 0.24 -0.16
C LEU A 195 -1.70 -0.90 -0.58
N CYS A 196 -2.19 -1.66 0.40
CA CYS A 196 -3.27 -2.61 0.17
C CYS A 196 -4.62 -1.87 0.29
N PRO A 197 -5.45 -1.84 -0.76
CA PRO A 197 -6.75 -1.17 -0.70
C PRO A 197 -7.71 -1.71 0.36
N SER A 198 -7.49 -2.91 0.92
CA SER A 198 -8.33 -3.45 2.00
C SER A 198 -8.02 -2.85 3.38
N ASP A 199 -6.83 -2.28 3.62
CA ASP A 199 -6.41 -1.81 4.96
C ASP A 199 -6.45 -0.28 5.15
N SER A 200 -6.66 0.47 4.06
CA SER A 200 -6.77 1.95 4.07
C SER A 200 -5.57 2.67 4.70
N SER A 201 -4.35 2.22 4.42
CA SER A 201 -3.09 2.76 4.97
C SER A 201 -2.70 4.15 4.43
N ARG A 202 -3.35 4.61 3.37
CA ARG A 202 -3.06 5.91 2.76
C ARG A 202 -3.26 7.05 3.76
N GLY A 203 -2.30 7.96 3.83
CA GLY A 203 -2.29 9.09 4.77
C GLY A 203 -1.90 8.73 6.19
N ARG A 204 -1.62 7.45 6.50
CA ARG A 204 -1.14 7.03 7.83
C ARG A 204 0.38 7.09 7.91
N TYR A 205 0.85 7.59 9.04
CA TYR A 205 2.26 7.78 9.34
C TYR A 205 2.59 7.22 10.71
N PHE A 206 3.83 6.81 10.89
CA PHE A 206 4.42 6.55 12.19
C PHE A 206 5.29 7.75 12.59
N GLU A 207 5.09 8.25 13.80
CA GLU A 207 5.82 9.37 14.41
C GLU A 207 5.88 9.15 15.92
N HIS A 208 7.08 9.23 16.49
CA HIS A 208 7.30 9.02 17.91
C HIS A 208 8.38 9.99 18.44
N PRO A 209 8.15 10.67 19.57
CA PRO A 209 9.10 11.66 20.10
C PRO A 209 10.53 11.12 20.30
N THR A 210 10.67 9.91 20.86
CA THR A 210 11.98 9.28 21.08
C THR A 210 12.40 8.34 19.94
N LEU A 211 11.57 7.38 19.55
CA LEU A 211 11.92 6.34 18.56
C LEU A 211 12.21 6.91 17.16
N THR A 212 11.49 7.94 16.71
CA THR A 212 11.72 8.56 15.40
C THR A 212 12.32 9.97 15.48
N ARG A 213 12.63 10.46 16.70
CA ARG A 213 13.06 11.84 16.95
C ARG A 213 12.07 12.87 16.37
N GLY A 214 10.76 12.56 16.42
CA GLY A 214 9.69 13.41 15.87
C GLY A 214 9.60 13.41 14.33
N LYS A 215 10.34 12.55 13.63
CA LYS A 215 10.19 12.39 12.18
C LYS A 215 9.02 11.48 11.85
N ARG A 216 8.39 11.75 10.71
CA ARG A 216 7.28 10.97 10.15
C ARG A 216 7.80 9.91 9.19
N PHE A 217 7.21 8.73 9.27
CA PHE A 217 7.47 7.59 8.41
C PHE A 217 6.16 7.14 7.78
N ALA A 218 6.10 7.12 6.45
CA ALA A 218 4.93 6.62 5.74
C ALA A 218 4.71 5.13 6.06
N LYS A 219 3.44 4.73 6.16
CA LYS A 219 3.06 3.33 6.36
C LYS A 219 2.72 2.63 5.04
N GLY A 220 2.95 1.32 5.00
CA GLY A 220 2.67 0.37 3.92
C GLY A 220 2.25 -1.00 4.48
N ASN A 221 1.83 -1.91 3.61
CA ASN A 221 1.10 -3.13 3.99
C ASN A 221 1.83 -4.44 3.72
N TYR A 222 3.15 -4.43 3.54
CA TYR A 222 3.90 -5.65 3.26
C TYR A 222 5.13 -5.75 4.14
N ALA A 223 5.55 -6.97 4.44
CA ALA A 223 6.74 -7.27 5.22
C ALA A 223 7.35 -8.59 4.78
N ALA A 224 8.61 -8.82 5.13
CA ALA A 224 9.30 -10.06 4.85
C ALA A 224 9.32 -10.98 6.09
N PHE A 225 9.19 -12.28 5.87
CA PHE A 225 9.48 -13.26 6.91
C PHE A 225 10.99 -13.38 7.06
N VAL A 226 11.50 -13.03 8.25
CA VAL A 226 12.94 -13.05 8.54
C VAL A 226 13.36 -14.26 9.37
N SER A 227 12.43 -14.87 10.10
CA SER A 227 12.69 -15.98 11.02
C SER A 227 11.39 -16.70 11.38
N PRO A 228 11.38 -18.04 11.55
CA PRO A 228 10.25 -18.75 12.13
C PRO A 228 10.17 -18.55 13.66
N TYR A 229 11.25 -18.06 14.29
CA TYR A 229 11.36 -17.84 15.73
C TYR A 229 11.18 -16.36 16.08
N HIS A 230 12.25 -15.63 16.38
CA HIS A 230 12.22 -14.17 16.60
C HIS A 230 12.99 -13.41 15.53
N VAL A 231 12.69 -12.12 15.41
CA VAL A 231 13.40 -11.19 14.50
C VAL A 231 14.88 -11.05 14.87
N ASP A 232 15.21 -11.04 16.17
CA ASP A 232 16.58 -10.95 16.69
C ASP A 232 17.44 -12.19 16.38
N GLU A 233 16.79 -13.33 16.13
CA GLU A 233 17.43 -14.63 15.87
C GLU A 233 17.44 -15.01 14.38
N GLN A 234 17.15 -14.08 13.47
CA GLN A 234 17.09 -14.32 12.02
C GLN A 234 18.42 -14.77 11.38
N LEU A 235 19.56 -14.61 12.07
CA LEU A 235 20.84 -15.15 11.62
C LEU A 235 21.08 -16.59 12.09
N ARG A 236 20.33 -17.04 13.10
CA ARG A 236 20.40 -18.39 13.66
C ARG A 236 19.31 -19.29 13.07
N TYR A 237 18.10 -18.77 12.95
CA TYR A 237 16.95 -19.43 12.33
C TYR A 237 16.49 -18.59 11.13
N PRO A 238 17.18 -18.69 9.99
CA PRO A 238 16.94 -17.82 8.85
C PRO A 238 15.61 -18.12 8.15
N GLY A 239 14.85 -17.07 7.88
CA GLY A 239 13.87 -17.01 6.79
C GLY A 239 14.54 -16.64 5.46
N VAL A 240 13.76 -16.32 4.43
CA VAL A 240 14.27 -16.02 3.07
C VAL A 240 15.02 -14.69 3.01
N ILE A 241 14.54 -13.68 3.74
CA ILE A 241 15.16 -12.35 3.79
C ILE A 241 15.78 -12.20 5.17
N THR A 242 17.11 -12.02 5.25
CA THR A 242 17.84 -11.93 6.52
C THR A 242 18.81 -10.75 6.52
N ALA A 243 19.24 -10.31 7.69
CA ALA A 243 20.10 -9.13 7.83
C ALA A 243 21.47 -9.25 7.13
N ALA A 244 21.93 -10.48 6.91
CA ALA A 244 23.19 -10.71 6.21
C ALA A 244 23.08 -10.57 4.69
N GLY A 245 21.85 -10.60 4.14
CA GLY A 245 21.63 -10.99 2.75
C GLY A 245 22.01 -12.45 2.52
N GLN A 246 21.32 -13.15 1.62
CA GLN A 246 21.67 -14.53 1.30
C GLN A 246 21.38 -14.89 -0.15
N SER A 247 22.09 -15.86 -0.67
CA SER A 247 21.80 -16.42 -1.99
C SER A 247 20.55 -17.30 -1.93
N THR A 248 19.75 -17.28 -2.99
CA THR A 248 18.64 -18.22 -3.20
C THR A 248 19.08 -19.69 -3.10
N ALA A 249 20.34 -20.00 -3.39
CA ALA A 249 20.91 -21.34 -3.21
C ALA A 249 20.97 -21.82 -1.75
N ARG A 250 20.78 -20.93 -0.76
CA ARG A 250 20.67 -21.29 0.66
C ARG A 250 19.25 -21.70 1.08
N ILE A 251 18.28 -21.62 0.18
CA ILE A 251 16.90 -22.07 0.40
C ILE A 251 16.84 -23.58 0.12
N LEU A 252 17.22 -24.37 1.11
CA LEU A 252 17.41 -25.82 1.00
C LEU A 252 16.10 -26.60 1.02
N ASP A 253 15.04 -26.04 1.61
CA ASP A 253 13.71 -26.68 1.69
C ASP A 253 12.87 -26.48 0.40
N GLY A 254 13.43 -25.74 -0.56
CA GLY A 254 12.87 -25.49 -1.88
C GLY A 254 12.09 -24.17 -1.97
N ALA A 255 12.44 -23.33 -2.94
CA ALA A 255 11.86 -21.99 -3.08
C ALA A 255 10.32 -21.96 -3.22
N SER A 256 9.71 -23.01 -3.77
CA SER A 256 8.26 -23.14 -3.91
C SER A 256 7.53 -23.46 -2.60
N ASN A 257 8.27 -23.90 -1.58
CA ASN A 257 7.78 -24.29 -0.27
C ASN A 257 8.25 -23.34 0.85
N THR A 258 8.95 -22.25 0.52
CA THR A 258 9.39 -21.28 1.51
C THR A 258 8.69 -19.93 1.33
N LEU A 259 8.06 -19.43 2.38
CA LEU A 259 7.42 -18.12 2.47
C LEU A 259 8.49 -17.02 2.55
N MET A 260 8.32 -15.99 1.72
CA MET A 260 9.22 -14.85 1.64
C MET A 260 8.56 -13.58 2.14
N LEU A 261 7.38 -13.23 1.61
CA LEU A 261 6.67 -11.99 1.96
C LEU A 261 5.25 -12.28 2.44
N SER A 262 4.71 -11.36 3.23
CA SER A 262 3.32 -11.35 3.64
C SER A 262 2.81 -9.93 3.80
N GLU A 263 1.49 -9.81 3.91
CA GLU A 263 0.81 -8.59 4.29
C GLU A 263 0.96 -8.27 5.78
N VAL A 264 0.93 -6.97 6.08
CA VAL A 264 0.77 -6.41 7.42
C VAL A 264 -0.36 -5.39 7.43
N ARG A 265 -1.08 -5.32 8.55
CA ARG A 265 -2.07 -4.28 8.80
C ARG A 265 -1.42 -3.11 9.53
N VAL A 266 -2.01 -1.93 9.34
CA VAL A 266 -1.56 -0.70 9.98
C VAL A 266 -2.69 -0.04 10.76
N ARG A 267 -2.43 0.30 12.03
CA ARG A 267 -3.40 1.04 12.85
C ARG A 267 -3.40 2.52 12.49
N ASP A 268 -4.55 3.16 12.72
CA ASP A 268 -4.73 4.61 12.61
C ASP A 268 -4.27 5.33 13.89
N ASP A 269 -3.08 4.96 14.38
CA ASP A 269 -2.41 5.62 15.50
C ASP A 269 -0.99 6.01 15.03
N PRO A 270 -0.59 7.29 15.15
CA PRO A 270 0.74 7.73 14.76
C PRO A 270 1.86 7.12 15.58
N ARG A 271 1.61 6.61 16.80
CA ARG A 271 2.61 5.92 17.62
C ARG A 271 2.72 4.43 17.30
N ASP A 272 1.81 3.86 16.51
CA ASP A 272 1.91 2.45 16.11
C ASP A 272 2.90 2.34 14.97
N ALA A 273 3.99 1.60 15.16
CA ALA A 273 5.05 1.49 14.17
C ALA A 273 4.67 0.64 12.95
N ARG A 274 3.67 -0.24 13.06
CA ARG A 274 3.41 -1.28 12.05
C ARG A 274 3.19 -0.68 10.67
N GLY A 275 3.81 -1.33 9.70
CA GLY A 275 3.86 -0.89 8.31
C GLY A 275 4.80 0.28 8.00
N ALA A 276 5.55 0.86 8.94
CA ALA A 276 6.52 1.93 8.61
C ALA A 276 7.61 1.43 7.64
N TRP A 277 7.45 1.70 6.34
CA TRP A 277 8.08 0.89 5.28
C TRP A 277 9.60 1.08 5.14
N VAL A 278 10.14 2.20 5.64
CA VAL A 278 11.58 2.47 5.65
C VAL A 278 12.28 1.82 6.84
N LEU A 279 11.57 1.56 7.93
CA LEU A 279 12.17 1.03 9.15
C LEU A 279 12.27 -0.50 9.05
N PRO A 280 13.43 -1.11 9.32
CA PRO A 280 13.60 -2.57 9.32
C PRO A 280 13.20 -3.16 10.68
N TRP A 281 12.09 -2.73 11.27
CA TRP A 281 11.67 -3.15 12.60
C TRP A 281 10.63 -4.27 12.52
N THR A 282 10.42 -4.93 13.66
CA THR A 282 9.38 -5.92 13.85
C THR A 282 7.99 -5.30 13.65
N GLY A 283 7.17 -5.95 12.82
CA GLY A 283 5.83 -5.47 12.46
C GLY A 283 5.83 -4.31 11.44
N THR A 284 6.98 -3.71 11.15
CA THR A 284 7.10 -2.65 10.13
C THR A 284 7.34 -3.28 8.77
N THR A 285 8.51 -3.86 8.55
CA THR A 285 8.86 -4.60 7.32
C THR A 285 9.44 -5.99 7.58
N GLN A 286 9.44 -6.43 8.85
CA GLN A 286 9.90 -7.75 9.27
C GLN A 286 8.85 -8.47 10.11
N LEU A 287 8.71 -9.76 9.84
CA LEU A 287 7.80 -10.69 10.52
C LEU A 287 8.59 -11.87 11.07
N ALA A 288 8.16 -12.36 12.22
CA ALA A 288 8.61 -13.60 12.80
C ALA A 288 7.45 -14.29 13.51
N PHE A 289 7.38 -15.61 13.41
CA PHE A 289 6.19 -16.40 13.77
C PHE A 289 6.15 -16.83 15.25
N ASP A 290 7.26 -16.67 15.97
CA ASP A 290 7.36 -17.02 17.39
C ASP A 290 7.20 -18.52 17.69
N MET A 291 7.60 -19.38 16.75
CA MET A 291 7.71 -20.81 17.00
C MET A 291 9.10 -21.12 17.55
N HIS A 292 9.15 -21.61 18.80
CA HIS A 292 10.41 -21.90 19.45
C HIS A 292 11.01 -23.21 18.94
N PRO A 293 12.35 -23.31 18.90
CA PRO A 293 13.01 -24.56 18.61
C PRO A 293 12.90 -25.54 19.79
N GLN A 294 12.88 -26.84 19.50
CA GLN A 294 12.86 -27.91 20.52
C GLN A 294 14.01 -27.78 21.54
N TRP A 295 15.15 -27.23 21.12
CA TRP A 295 16.31 -26.98 21.97
C TRP A 295 16.80 -25.54 21.79
N TRP A 296 16.60 -24.72 22.82
CA TRP A 296 16.91 -23.28 22.89
C TRP A 296 18.33 -22.87 22.45
N LEU A 297 19.28 -23.82 22.41
CA LEU A 297 20.70 -23.57 22.16
C LEU A 297 21.33 -24.47 21.08
N SER A 298 20.58 -25.27 20.32
CA SER A 298 21.18 -26.00 19.21
C SER A 298 21.58 -25.04 18.09
N ALA A 299 22.76 -25.25 17.48
CA ALA A 299 23.18 -24.57 16.26
C ALA A 299 22.72 -25.32 14.99
N ASP A 300 21.79 -26.27 15.18
CA ASP A 300 21.32 -27.21 14.18
C ASP A 300 20.10 -26.69 13.42
N VAL A 301 19.71 -27.48 12.40
CA VAL A 301 18.46 -27.42 11.65
C VAL A 301 17.27 -27.05 12.53
N TYR A 302 16.48 -26.07 12.09
CA TYR A 302 15.31 -25.62 12.83
C TYR A 302 14.29 -26.76 13.03
N ARG A 303 13.86 -26.96 14.27
CA ARG A 303 12.82 -27.94 14.63
C ARG A 303 11.85 -27.32 15.62
N ALA A 304 10.63 -27.10 15.19
CA ALA A 304 9.55 -26.55 16.00
C ALA A 304 9.28 -27.39 17.26
N ALA A 305 9.02 -26.70 18.38
CA ALA A 305 8.76 -27.31 19.66
C ALA A 305 7.27 -27.45 19.94
N SER A 306 6.86 -28.57 20.53
CA SER A 306 5.45 -28.81 20.85
C SER A 306 4.87 -27.88 21.90
N PHE A 307 5.71 -27.25 22.73
CA PHE A 307 5.25 -26.29 23.74
C PHE A 307 4.86 -24.93 23.16
N SER A 308 5.27 -24.62 21.93
CA SER A 308 4.90 -23.37 21.25
C SER A 308 3.54 -23.44 20.57
N VAL A 309 3.03 -24.65 20.34
CA VAL A 309 1.71 -24.84 19.70
C VAL A 309 0.62 -24.21 20.56
N GLY A 310 -0.25 -23.41 19.94
CA GLY A 310 -1.30 -22.63 20.57
C GLY A 310 -0.85 -21.27 21.10
N VAL A 311 0.45 -20.95 21.03
CA VAL A 311 1.02 -19.66 21.45
C VAL A 311 1.90 -19.01 20.37
N THR A 312 1.84 -19.48 19.13
CA THR A 312 2.51 -18.83 17.99
C THR A 312 1.69 -17.66 17.42
N GLN A 313 2.29 -16.91 16.51
CA GLN A 313 1.68 -15.74 15.87
C GLN A 313 1.12 -16.07 14.48
N THR A 314 0.05 -16.88 14.45
CA THR A 314 -0.68 -17.23 13.21
C THR A 314 -1.25 -15.99 12.50
N PRO A 315 -1.68 -16.12 11.22
CA PRO A 315 -2.26 -15.00 10.52
C PRO A 315 -3.43 -14.38 11.28
N ASN A 316 -3.41 -13.05 11.38
CA ASN A 316 -4.39 -12.28 12.15
C ASN A 316 -4.52 -12.69 13.64
N CYS A 317 -3.48 -13.32 14.22
CA CYS A 317 -3.49 -13.81 15.60
C CYS A 317 -3.96 -12.74 16.60
N ARG A 318 -4.89 -13.13 17.48
CA ARG A 318 -5.54 -12.25 18.47
C ARG A 318 -5.17 -12.59 19.92
N GLY A 319 -4.17 -13.46 20.11
CA GLY A 319 -3.76 -14.00 21.40
C GLY A 319 -3.66 -15.53 21.38
N PRO A 320 -2.99 -16.14 22.37
CA PRO A 320 -2.45 -15.51 23.59
C PRO A 320 -1.15 -14.72 23.35
N ASN A 321 -0.43 -14.99 22.26
CA ASN A 321 0.76 -14.24 21.90
C ASN A 321 0.38 -13.07 20.97
N VAL A 322 0.98 -11.91 21.21
CA VAL A 322 0.63 -10.64 20.59
C VAL A 322 1.86 -10.05 19.90
N ASP A 323 1.68 -9.09 19.00
CA ASP A 323 2.83 -8.48 18.32
C ASP A 323 3.73 -7.78 19.36
N MET A 324 4.99 -8.19 19.47
CA MET A 324 5.96 -7.64 20.42
C MET A 324 6.77 -6.53 19.75
N LEU A 325 6.35 -5.29 19.99
CA LEU A 325 6.83 -4.10 19.29
C LEU A 325 7.67 -3.19 20.21
N TYR A 326 8.43 -2.25 19.62
CA TYR A 326 9.19 -1.25 20.40
C TYR A 326 8.30 -0.32 21.24
N ASP A 327 7.08 -0.06 20.75
CA ASP A 327 6.03 0.63 21.47
C ASP A 327 4.69 0.03 21.03
N CYS A 328 3.72 0.01 21.94
CA CYS A 328 2.36 -0.44 21.68
C CYS A 328 1.40 0.59 22.28
N PRO A 329 1.01 1.62 21.50
CA PRO A 329 0.14 2.66 22.01
C PRO A 329 -1.26 2.11 22.22
N ASN A 330 -1.75 2.27 23.46
CA ASN A 330 -3.10 1.88 23.86
C ASN A 330 -3.42 0.41 23.53
N MET A 331 -2.86 -0.52 24.31
CA MET A 331 -3.03 -1.97 24.15
C MET A 331 -4.52 -2.39 24.08
N ALA A 332 -5.39 -1.73 24.84
CA ALA A 332 -6.83 -2.03 24.83
C ALA A 332 -7.48 -1.70 23.48
N GLU A 333 -7.14 -0.57 22.89
CA GLU A 333 -7.61 -0.19 21.55
C GLU A 333 -6.98 -1.06 20.46
N ALA A 334 -5.71 -1.44 20.62
CA ALA A 334 -5.05 -2.39 19.73
C ALA A 334 -5.78 -3.74 19.69
N GLN A 335 -6.26 -4.21 20.85
CA GLN A 335 -7.09 -5.41 20.94
C GLN A 335 -8.45 -5.22 20.23
N LEU A 336 -9.11 -4.07 20.40
CA LEU A 336 -10.38 -3.75 19.73
C LEU A 336 -10.24 -3.67 18.21
N ASP A 337 -9.06 -3.27 17.72
CA ASP A 337 -8.73 -3.24 16.30
C ASP A 337 -8.37 -4.63 15.72
N ASP A 338 -8.45 -5.69 16.52
CA ASP A 338 -7.98 -7.05 16.20
C ASP A 338 -6.48 -7.07 15.82
N MET A 339 -5.70 -6.21 16.49
CA MET A 339 -4.27 -6.01 16.26
C MET A 339 -3.50 -5.90 17.58
N PRO A 340 -3.67 -6.86 18.51
CA PRO A 340 -3.08 -6.75 19.83
C PRO A 340 -1.56 -6.69 19.78
N CYS A 341 -0.98 -5.93 20.69
CA CYS A 341 0.46 -5.79 20.81
C CYS A 341 0.91 -5.69 22.27
N GLY A 342 2.18 -5.99 22.48
CA GLY A 342 2.92 -5.80 23.71
C GLY A 342 4.13 -4.91 23.49
N ILE A 343 4.72 -4.41 24.58
CA ILE A 343 5.95 -3.61 24.54
C ILE A 343 7.13 -4.53 24.83
N TRP A 344 8.08 -4.56 23.91
CA TRP A 344 9.34 -5.27 24.06
C TRP A 344 10.18 -4.68 25.19
N GLN A 345 10.73 -5.55 26.04
CA GLN A 345 11.50 -5.21 27.23
C GLN A 345 12.86 -5.94 27.18
N PRO A 346 13.96 -5.29 26.77
CA PRO A 346 15.24 -5.96 26.56
C PRO A 346 15.83 -6.66 27.80
N GLN A 347 15.41 -6.26 29.01
CA GLN A 347 15.79 -6.88 30.28
C GLN A 347 14.58 -7.35 31.09
N GLY A 348 13.40 -7.42 30.46
CA GLY A 348 12.16 -7.86 31.11
C GLY A 348 11.76 -9.27 30.68
N GLU A 349 10.56 -9.69 31.05
CA GLU A 349 9.99 -10.98 30.66
C GLU A 349 9.70 -11.06 29.16
N TRP A 350 9.50 -9.92 28.51
CA TRP A 350 9.12 -9.76 27.10
C TRP A 350 10.31 -9.32 26.24
N PHE A 351 11.41 -10.08 26.28
CA PHE A 351 12.69 -9.70 25.67
C PHE A 351 12.83 -10.10 24.18
N PHE A 352 11.78 -10.61 23.56
CA PHE A 352 11.76 -11.08 22.17
C PHE A 352 10.95 -10.16 21.26
N GLN A 353 11.28 -10.17 19.97
CA GLN A 353 10.54 -9.40 18.98
C GLN A 353 9.95 -10.31 17.90
N SER A 354 8.64 -10.32 17.81
CA SER A 354 7.85 -11.11 16.86
C SER A 354 6.60 -10.32 16.45
N ALA A 355 6.14 -10.49 15.22
CA ALA A 355 4.89 -9.91 14.76
C ALA A 355 4.22 -10.84 13.75
N ALA A 356 2.91 -11.01 13.92
CA ALA A 356 2.10 -11.84 13.05
C ALA A 356 1.92 -11.21 11.66
N PRO A 357 1.80 -12.03 10.59
CA PRO A 357 1.24 -11.53 9.34
C PRO A 357 -0.23 -11.17 9.53
N ARG A 358 -0.69 -10.06 8.94
CA ARG A 358 -2.05 -9.55 9.16
C ARG A 358 -2.64 -8.96 7.89
N SER A 359 -3.92 -9.19 7.64
CA SER A 359 -4.67 -8.58 6.54
C SER A 359 -6.13 -8.34 6.92
N ARG A 360 -6.83 -7.50 6.14
CA ARG A 360 -8.29 -7.31 6.26
C ARG A 360 -9.09 -8.31 5.42
N HIS A 361 -8.41 -9.23 4.73
CA HIS A 361 -9.06 -10.24 3.92
C HIS A 361 -9.76 -11.27 4.81
N PRO A 362 -10.95 -11.75 4.44
CA PRO A 362 -11.61 -12.81 5.19
C PRO A 362 -10.79 -14.10 5.23
N GLY A 363 -10.51 -14.60 6.42
CA GLY A 363 -9.99 -15.95 6.67
C GLY A 363 -8.49 -16.15 6.42
N GLY A 364 -7.70 -15.09 6.25
CA GLY A 364 -6.26 -15.26 6.05
C GLY A 364 -5.53 -14.02 5.54
N VAL A 365 -4.34 -14.26 4.99
CA VAL A 365 -3.44 -13.23 4.46
C VAL A 365 -2.83 -13.69 3.14
N ASN A 366 -2.60 -12.77 2.21
CA ASN A 366 -1.82 -13.09 1.02
C ASN A 366 -0.34 -13.22 1.41
N VAL A 367 0.30 -14.23 0.82
CA VAL A 367 1.72 -14.50 1.02
C VAL A 367 2.40 -14.73 -0.32
N LEU A 368 3.70 -14.47 -0.37
CA LEU A 368 4.53 -14.75 -1.54
C LEU A 368 5.61 -15.76 -1.16
N PHE A 369 5.72 -16.82 -1.96
CA PHE A 369 6.77 -17.82 -1.87
C PHE A 369 8.07 -17.31 -2.49
N ALA A 370 9.19 -17.94 -2.12
CA ALA A 370 10.52 -17.60 -2.60
C ALA A 370 10.75 -17.94 -4.09
N ASP A 371 9.82 -18.61 -4.75
CA ASP A 371 9.76 -18.78 -6.21
C ASP A 371 8.89 -17.72 -6.92
N GLY A 372 8.29 -16.79 -6.17
CA GLY A 372 7.39 -15.75 -6.68
C GLY A 372 5.93 -16.20 -6.81
N ARG A 373 5.57 -17.43 -6.41
CA ARG A 373 4.19 -17.89 -6.37
C ARG A 373 3.42 -17.13 -5.28
N LEU A 374 2.23 -16.66 -5.63
CA LEU A 374 1.29 -16.09 -4.66
C LEU A 374 0.49 -17.23 -4.01
N GLY A 375 0.36 -17.19 -2.69
CA GLY A 375 -0.50 -18.07 -1.92
C GLY A 375 -1.43 -17.28 -0.99
N PHE A 376 -2.28 -18.01 -0.28
CA PHE A 376 -3.16 -17.46 0.75
C PHE A 376 -3.09 -18.31 2.00
N LEU A 377 -2.51 -17.74 3.05
CA LEU A 377 -2.27 -18.43 4.31
C LEU A 377 -3.50 -18.23 5.21
N PRO A 378 -4.20 -19.31 5.60
CA PRO A 378 -5.42 -19.20 6.40
C PRO A 378 -5.11 -18.83 7.86
N ASP A 379 -6.07 -18.21 8.53
CA ASP A 379 -5.95 -17.80 9.95
C ASP A 379 -5.71 -18.99 10.90
N ASP A 380 -6.22 -20.18 10.53
CA ASP A 380 -6.13 -21.45 11.27
C ASP A 380 -5.08 -22.42 10.69
N VAL A 381 -4.05 -21.89 10.02
CA VAL A 381 -2.94 -22.68 9.50
C VAL A 381 -2.27 -23.53 10.60
N ASP A 382 -1.90 -24.76 10.25
CA ASP A 382 -1.10 -25.62 11.13
C ASP A 382 0.23 -24.94 11.49
N GLU A 383 0.48 -24.79 12.79
CA GLU A 383 1.59 -24.00 13.31
C GLU A 383 2.95 -24.64 12.99
N TYR A 384 3.05 -25.97 12.94
CA TYR A 384 4.26 -26.64 12.48
C TYR A 384 4.53 -26.34 11.02
N ALA A 385 3.51 -26.51 10.18
CA ALA A 385 3.62 -26.23 8.76
C ALA A 385 4.03 -24.77 8.51
N MET A 386 3.44 -23.80 9.19
CA MET A 386 3.84 -22.40 9.04
C MET A 386 5.29 -22.15 9.44
N ALA A 387 5.76 -22.73 10.54
CA ALA A 387 7.14 -22.58 10.97
C ALA A 387 8.14 -23.16 9.96
N TYR A 388 7.84 -24.32 9.41
CA TYR A 388 8.66 -24.96 8.37
C TYR A 388 8.59 -24.22 7.03
N LEU A 389 7.41 -23.73 6.65
CA LEU A 389 7.25 -22.87 5.48
C LEU A 389 8.06 -21.57 5.59
N ILE A 390 8.36 -21.06 6.79
CA ILE A 390 9.17 -19.85 6.95
C ILE A 390 10.68 -20.16 6.93
N SER A 391 11.08 -21.32 7.45
CA SER A 391 12.47 -21.75 7.51
C SER A 391 13.06 -22.00 6.11
N VAL A 392 14.33 -21.65 5.91
CA VAL A 392 15.06 -21.98 4.65
C VAL A 392 15.86 -23.28 4.73
N ASN A 393 16.03 -23.83 5.93
CA ASN A 393 16.81 -25.06 6.15
C ASN A 393 16.33 -25.80 7.42
N ASP A 394 15.12 -26.34 7.36
CA ASP A 394 14.55 -27.29 8.32
C ASP A 394 14.72 -28.77 7.89
N LYS A 395 15.12 -29.02 6.62
CA LYS A 395 15.27 -30.36 6.03
C LYS A 395 14.00 -31.22 6.13
N GLN A 396 12.84 -30.59 6.26
CA GLN A 396 11.53 -31.23 6.29
C GLN A 396 10.78 -30.85 5.00
N PRO A 397 10.41 -31.82 4.16
CA PRO A 397 9.55 -31.53 3.02
C PRO A 397 8.15 -31.20 3.55
N VAL A 398 7.80 -29.92 3.68
CA VAL A 398 6.41 -29.52 3.92
C VAL A 398 5.62 -29.81 2.66
N ASN A 399 4.68 -30.76 2.74
CA ASN A 399 3.76 -31.03 1.64
C ASN A 399 2.68 -29.94 1.63
N VAL A 400 2.90 -28.89 0.84
CA VAL A 400 2.00 -27.72 0.73
C VAL A 400 0.68 -28.05 -0.01
N THR A 401 0.58 -29.23 -0.62
CA THR A 401 -0.51 -29.61 -1.56
C THR A 401 -1.90 -29.83 -0.90
N GLY A 402 -2.06 -29.50 0.38
CA GLY A 402 -3.35 -29.51 1.08
C GLY A 402 -3.54 -28.41 2.13
N LEU A 403 -2.58 -27.48 2.25
CA LEU A 403 -2.57 -26.43 3.29
C LEU A 403 -2.92 -25.04 2.74
N LEU A 404 -2.94 -24.88 1.41
CA LEU A 404 -3.33 -23.65 0.73
C LEU A 404 -4.39 -24.03 -0.32
N PRO A 405 -5.58 -23.42 -0.29
CA PRO A 405 -6.65 -23.73 -1.24
C PRO A 405 -6.30 -23.37 -2.69
#